data_AF-A0A9D8G2C4-F1
#
_entry.id   AF-A0A9D8G2C4-F1
#
_cell.length_a   1.000
_cell.length_b   1.000
_cell.length_c   1.000
_cell.angle_alpha   90.00
_cell.angle_beta   90.00
_cell.angle_gamma   90.00
#
_symmetry.space_group_name_H-M   'P 1'
#
loop_
_entity.id
_entity.type
_entity.pdbx_description
1 polymer ?
#
loop_
_entity_poly.entity_id
_entity_poly.type
_entity_poly.pdbx_seq_one_letter_code
_entity_poly.pdbx_strand_id
1 'polypeptide(L)' 'MASIDENTHFLIATKEKALADYVANLQPFANKEDLLLYLLEGVRIDGDDLFTFNTKLFQEITSLYKNKNIQLLCSILKK' A
#
# COMPACT_ATOMS: atom_id res chain seq x y z
N MET A 1 -30.87 19.98 13.48
CA MET A 1 -30.54 18.85 12.60
C MET A 1 -29.31 19.26 11.81
N ALA A 2 -28.11 19.00 12.35
CA ALA A 2 -26.87 19.47 11.72
C ALA A 2 -26.53 18.54 10.55
N SER A 3 -26.54 19.09 9.34
CA SER A 3 -26.07 18.45 8.12
C SER A 3 -24.61 18.03 8.31
N ILE A 4 -24.34 16.74 8.13
CA ILE A 4 -22.99 16.21 8.17
C ILE A 4 -22.38 16.56 6.81
N ASP A 5 -21.47 17.52 6.84
CA ASP A 5 -20.69 18.01 5.72
C ASP A 5 -20.04 16.83 4.98
N GLU A 6 -20.38 16.63 3.71
CA GLU A 6 -19.81 15.64 2.77
C GLU A 6 -18.34 15.94 2.41
N ASN A 7 -17.63 16.67 3.27
CA ASN A 7 -16.25 17.07 3.12
C ASN A 7 -15.45 16.82 4.39
N THR A 8 -15.75 15.72 5.07
CA THR A 8 -14.76 15.15 5.99
C THR A 8 -13.63 14.64 5.10
N HIS A 9 -12.62 15.49 4.86
CA HIS A 9 -11.26 15.06 4.56
C HIS A 9 -10.81 14.23 5.76
N PHE A 10 -11.33 13.01 5.86
CA PHE A 10 -10.66 11.96 6.57
C PHE A 10 -9.29 11.95 5.90
N LEU A 11 -8.25 12.31 6.66
CA LEU A 11 -6.88 11.99 6.33
C LEU A 11 -6.75 10.45 6.43
N ILE A 12 -7.58 9.72 5.67
CA ILE A 12 -7.38 8.31 5.39
C ILE A 12 -6.08 8.37 4.62
N ALA A 13 -5.01 7.84 5.23
CA ALA A 13 -3.83 7.51 4.47
C ALA A 13 -4.33 6.81 3.20
N THR A 14 -3.97 7.35 2.02
CA THR A 14 -4.38 6.72 0.76
C THR A 14 -4.05 5.25 0.85
N LYS A 15 -4.87 4.38 0.25
CA LYS A 15 -4.69 2.94 0.35
C LYS A 15 -3.23 2.53 0.04
N GLU A 16 -2.56 3.24 -0.86
CA GLU A 16 -1.10 3.12 -1.11
C GLU A 16 -0.23 3.42 0.11
N LYS A 17 -0.48 4.53 0.80
CA LYS A 17 0.29 4.95 1.99
C LYS A 17 0.02 4.04 3.17
N ALA A 18 -1.23 3.61 3.36
CA ALA A 18 -1.59 2.63 4.38
C ALA A 18 -0.91 1.28 4.13
N LEU A 19 -0.95 0.81 2.88
CA LEU A 19 -0.26 -0.42 2.46
C LEU A 19 1.26 -0.30 2.64
N ALA A 20 1.83 0.81 2.20
CA ALA A 20 3.25 1.07 2.33
C ALA A 20 3.70 1.15 3.80
N ASP A 21 2.96 1.85 4.65
CA ASP A 21 3.28 1.95 6.07
C ASP A 21 3.16 0.57 6.76
N TYR A 22 2.11 -0.18 6.43
CA TYR A 22 1.93 -1.54 6.95
C TYR A 22 3.09 -2.45 6.55
N VAL A 23 3.41 -2.49 5.25
CA VAL A 23 4.49 -3.33 4.69
C VAL A 23 5.88 -2.89 5.17
N ALA A 24 6.07 -1.61 5.48
CA ALA A 24 7.29 -1.11 6.10
C ALA A 24 7.44 -1.49 7.58
N ASN A 25 6.33 -1.69 8.30
CA ASN A 25 6.32 -2.18 9.68
C ASN A 25 6.43 -3.71 9.77
N LEU A 26 6.12 -4.44 8.69
CA LEU A 26 6.30 -5.89 8.64
C LEU A 26 7.78 -6.29 8.61
N GLN A 27 8.05 -7.52 9.02
CA GLN A 27 9.37 -8.11 8.88
C GLN A 27 9.79 -8.14 7.41
N PRO A 28 11.10 -8.01 7.11
CA PRO A 28 11.59 -8.04 5.74
C PRO A 28 11.26 -9.37 5.07
N PHE A 29 10.40 -9.36 4.06
CA PHE A 29 10.11 -10.53 3.24
C PHE A 29 11.29 -10.83 2.33
N ALA A 30 11.61 -12.12 2.18
CA ALA A 30 12.70 -12.56 1.32
C ALA A 30 12.34 -12.45 -0.17
N ASN A 31 11.06 -12.64 -0.51
CA ASN A 31 10.59 -12.70 -1.88
C ASN A 31 9.36 -11.81 -2.08
N LYS A 32 9.27 -11.23 -3.29
CA LYS A 32 8.13 -10.41 -3.72
C LYS A 32 6.82 -11.22 -3.80
N GLU A 33 6.91 -12.50 -4.14
CA GLU A 33 5.74 -13.40 -4.21
C GLU A 33 5.13 -13.67 -2.84
N ASP A 34 5.99 -13.85 -1.83
CA ASP A 34 5.59 -14.08 -0.44
C ASP A 34 4.87 -12.84 0.13
N LEU A 35 5.42 -11.66 -0.16
CA LEU A 35 4.79 -10.39 0.18
C LEU A 35 3.44 -10.23 -0.54
N LEU A 36 3.36 -10.51 -1.85
CA LEU A 36 2.12 -10.45 -2.60
C LEU A 36 1.06 -11.39 -2.01
N LEU A 37 1.44 -12.64 -1.73
CA LEU A 37 0.55 -13.63 -1.14
C LEU A 37 0.05 -13.17 0.24
N TYR A 38 0.94 -12.62 1.08
CA TYR A 38 0.54 -12.09 2.38
C TYR A 38 -0.44 -10.92 2.28
N LEU A 39 -0.29 -10.07 1.27
CA LEU A 39 -1.22 -8.97 1.02
C LEU A 39 -2.59 -9.46 0.53
N LEU A 40 -2.61 -10.42 -0.39
CA LEU A 40 -3.83 -10.99 -0.94
C LEU A 40 -4.58 -11.90 0.05
N GLU A 41 -3.86 -12.76 0.77
CA GLU A 41 -4.46 -13.76 1.66
C GLU A 41 -4.54 -13.28 3.13
N GLY A 42 -3.47 -12.64 3.62
CA GLY A 42 -3.35 -12.21 5.01
C GLY A 42 -4.10 -10.90 5.26
N VAL A 43 -3.81 -9.88 4.46
CA VAL A 43 -4.48 -8.57 4.55
C VAL A 43 -5.83 -8.60 3.81
N ARG A 44 -6.10 -9.63 2.99
CA ARG A 44 -7.31 -9.75 2.16
C ARG A 44 -7.49 -8.54 1.23
N ILE A 45 -6.39 -8.07 0.67
CA ILE A 45 -6.43 -7.02 -0.35
C ILE A 45 -6.84 -7.68 -1.67
N ASP A 46 -7.78 -7.04 -2.36
CA ASP A 46 -8.18 -7.50 -3.67
C ASP A 46 -7.05 -7.22 -4.68
N GLY A 47 -6.70 -8.21 -5.50
CA GLY A 47 -5.63 -8.08 -6.49
C GLY A 47 -5.91 -6.98 -7.51
N ASP A 48 -7.18 -6.76 -7.87
CA ASP A 48 -7.58 -5.68 -8.77
C ASP A 48 -7.38 -4.31 -8.11
N ASP A 49 -7.67 -4.19 -6.80
CA ASP A 49 -7.40 -2.98 -6.01
C ASP A 49 -5.88 -2.75 -5.87
N LEU A 50 -5.09 -3.82 -5.80
CA LEU A 50 -3.63 -3.73 -5.79
C LEU A 50 -3.09 -3.16 -7.12
N PHE A 51 -3.64 -3.60 -8.26
CA PHE A 51 -3.27 -3.10 -9.57
C PHE A 51 -3.89 -1.74 -9.92
N THR A 52 -4.99 -1.34 -9.28
CA THR A 52 -5.58 -0.01 -9.45
C THR A 52 -4.85 1.08 -8.64
N PHE A 53 -3.88 0.72 -7.81
CA PHE A 53 -3.10 1.70 -7.05
C PHE A 53 -2.30 2.64 -7.95
N ASN A 54 -2.20 3.90 -7.51
CA ASN A 54 -1.48 4.91 -8.26
C ASN A 54 0.02 4.68 -8.08
N THR A 55 0.63 4.00 -9.06
CA THR A 55 2.04 3.64 -9.03
C THR A 55 2.95 4.84 -8.77
N LYS A 56 2.54 6.05 -9.22
CA LYS A 56 3.27 7.30 -8.95
C LYS A 56 3.26 7.69 -7.47
N LEU A 57 2.10 7.70 -6.81
CA LEU A 57 2.01 7.97 -5.37
C LEU A 57 2.77 6.91 -4.59
N PHE A 58 2.60 5.64 -4.98
CA PHE A 58 3.32 4.54 -4.37
C PHE A 58 4.84 4.76 -4.47
N GLN A 59 5.35 5.14 -5.64
CA GLN A 59 6.78 5.35 -5.87
C GLN A 59 7.35 6.53 -5.04
N GLU A 60 6.59 7.61 -4.87
CA GLU A 60 6.94 8.73 -3.99
C GLU A 60 7.02 8.27 -2.51
N ILE A 61 6.03 7.51 -2.06
CA ILE A 61 6.01 6.93 -0.70
C ILE A 61 7.18 5.95 -0.52
N THR A 62 7.47 5.14 -1.55
CA THR A 62 8.61 4.21 -1.59
C THR A 62 9.95 4.93 -1.50
N SER A 63 10.06 6.11 -2.11
CA SER A 63 11.27 6.94 -2.05
C SER A 63 11.51 7.46 -0.63
N LEU A 64 10.43 7.78 0.10
CA LEU A 64 10.47 8.22 1.49
C LEU A 64 10.76 7.05 2.45
N TYR A 65 10.08 5.93 2.26
CA TYR A 65 10.29 4.69 3.01
C TYR A 65 11.42 3.89 2.36
N LYS A 66 12.67 4.20 2.73
CA LYS A 66 13.90 3.45 2.34
C LYS A 66 13.93 2.01 2.92
N ASN A 67 12.90 1.23 2.66
CA ASN A 67 12.66 -0.08 3.24
C ASN A 67 12.65 -1.17 2.15
N LYS A 68 13.26 -2.33 2.43
CA LYS A 68 13.40 -3.42 1.45
C LYS A 68 12.05 -3.99 1.02
N ASN A 69 11.10 -4.09 1.95
CA ASN A 69 9.75 -4.57 1.64
C ASN A 69 9.01 -3.68 0.65
N ILE A 70 9.20 -2.37 0.80
CA ILE A 70 8.56 -1.35 -0.02
C ILE A 70 9.15 -1.34 -1.43
N GLN A 71 10.47 -1.55 -1.54
CA GLN A 71 11.15 -1.81 -2.80
C GLN A 71 10.62 -3.07 -3.51
N LEU A 72 10.48 -4.19 -2.78
CA LEU A 72 9.89 -5.42 -3.32
C LEU A 72 8.46 -5.17 -3.81
N LEU A 73 7.64 -4.48 -3.02
CA LEU A 73 6.27 -4.14 -3.35
C LEU A 73 6.18 -3.26 -4.60
N CYS A 74 7.02 -2.24 -4.69
CA CYS A 74 7.11 -1.39 -5.88
C CYS A 74 7.49 -2.21 -7.11
N SER A 75 8.35 -3.23 -6.97
CA SER A 75 8.69 -4.14 -8.07
C SER A 75 7.56 -5.08 -8.48
N ILE A 76 6.56 -5.33 -7.61
CA ILE A 76 5.36 -6.11 -7.93
C ILE A 76 4.38 -5.26 -8.74
N LEU A 77 4.18 -4.01 -8.33
CA LEU A 77 3.27 -3.05 -8.96
C LEU A 77 3.78 -2.53 -10.31
N LYS A 78 5.11 -2.44 -10.48
CA LYS A 78 5.76 -1.88 -11.69
C LYS A 78 5.96 -2.91 -12.81
N LYS A 79 5.08 -3.92 -12.89
CA LYS A 79 5.20 -5.07 -13.80
C LYS A 79 5.60 -4.69 -15.23
#